data_AF-A0A535IK34-F1
#
_entry.id   AF-A0A535IK34-F1
#
_cell.length_a   1.000
_cell.length_b   1.000
_cell.length_c   1.000
_cell.angle_alpha   90.00
_cell.angle_beta   90.00
_cell.angle_gamma   90.00
#
_symmetry.space_group_name_H-M   'P 1'
#
loop_
_entity.id
_entity.type
_entity.pdbx_description
1 polymer ?
#
loop_
_entity_poly.entity_id
_entity_poly.type
_entity_poly.pdbx_seq_one_letter_code
_entity_poly.pdbx_strand_id
1 'polypeptide(L)'
;MTTNWSSDIAIAPQGALDRISARINRRGKRAFGVLKTTNEYVGVVGPREFEIWERQKRAIHARGRVEAAQRGSRLEVSFITPARTRVLVSVFYVLYALVAAGIATRQPDPTVSVQEVAVSVVGALVIAGIFVGGAQSQRKDLRAFLEEMFADVRR
;
A
#
# COMPACT_ATOMS: atom_id res chain seq x y z
N MET A 1 -8.71 -1.45 -13.00
CA MET A 1 -7.65 -1.45 -11.96
C MET A 1 -6.58 -0.47 -12.42
N THR A 2 -6.13 0.44 -11.56
CA THR A 2 -5.02 1.35 -11.91
C THR A 2 -3.69 0.65 -11.59
N THR A 3 -2.91 0.37 -12.63
CA THR A 3 -1.57 -0.23 -12.48
C THR A 3 -0.67 0.79 -11.78
N ASN A 4 -0.14 0.41 -10.61
CA ASN A 4 0.67 1.30 -9.78
C ASN A 4 2.17 1.10 -10.00
N TRP A 5 2.55 -0.07 -10.53
CA TRP A 5 3.90 -0.40 -10.92
C TRP A 5 3.86 -1.38 -12.08
N SER A 6 4.72 -1.19 -13.08
CA SER A 6 4.92 -2.14 -14.15
C SER A 6 6.40 -2.25 -14.50
N SER A 7 6.82 -3.44 -14.94
CA SER A 7 8.18 -3.68 -15.42
C SER A 7 8.18 -4.81 -16.43
N ASP A 8 8.95 -4.64 -17.50
CA ASP A 8 9.28 -5.74 -18.40
C ASP A 8 10.48 -6.50 -17.84
N ILE A 9 10.43 -7.84 -17.92
CA ILE A 9 11.41 -8.73 -17.30
C ILE A 9 11.78 -9.80 -18.33
N ALA A 10 13.06 -10.13 -18.42
CA ALA A 10 13.63 -11.04 -19.43
C ALA A 10 13.44 -12.54 -19.12
N ILE A 11 12.39 -12.90 -18.39
CA ILE A 11 12.04 -14.29 -18.06
C ILE A 11 10.68 -14.64 -18.63
N ALA A 12 10.47 -15.93 -18.89
CA ALA A 12 9.17 -16.42 -19.26
C ALA A 12 8.16 -16.19 -18.11
N PRO A 13 6.87 -15.98 -18.42
CA PRO A 13 5.84 -15.75 -17.41
C PRO A 13 5.82 -16.77 -16.26
N GLN A 14 5.99 -18.06 -16.57
CA GLN A 14 6.05 -19.11 -15.56
C GLN A 14 7.27 -18.96 -14.64
N GLY A 15 8.44 -18.65 -15.20
CA GLY A 15 9.65 -18.41 -14.41
C GLY A 15 9.53 -17.18 -13.51
N ALA A 16 8.78 -16.17 -13.92
CA ALA A 16 8.44 -15.03 -13.06
C ALA A 16 7.55 -15.46 -11.89
N LEU A 17 6.49 -16.24 -12.15
CA LEU A 17 5.57 -16.75 -11.12
C LEU A 17 6.29 -17.67 -10.13
N ASP A 18 7.18 -18.55 -10.60
CA ASP A 18 7.94 -19.45 -9.74
C ASP A 18 8.91 -18.67 -8.84
N ARG A 19 9.59 -17.65 -9.37
CA ARG A 19 10.48 -16.76 -8.59
C ARG A 19 9.68 -15.98 -7.55
N ILE A 20 8.51 -15.48 -7.90
CA ILE A 20 7.59 -14.79 -6.99
C ILE A 20 7.15 -15.74 -5.87
N SER A 21 6.67 -16.93 -6.20
CA SER A 21 6.25 -17.95 -5.24
C SER A 21 7.36 -18.31 -4.27
N ALA A 22 8.57 -18.53 -4.80
CA ALA A 22 9.75 -18.87 -4.01
C ALA A 22 10.20 -17.73 -3.09
N ARG A 23 10.04 -16.46 -3.48
CA ARG A 23 10.49 -15.31 -2.66
C ARG A 23 9.45 -14.87 -1.65
N ILE A 24 8.18 -14.85 -2.03
CA ILE A 24 7.08 -14.48 -1.14
C ILE A 24 6.98 -15.46 0.03
N ASN A 25 6.98 -16.77 -0.23
CA ASN A 25 6.74 -17.75 0.83
C ASN A 25 8.00 -18.11 1.64
N ARG A 26 9.13 -17.46 1.37
CA ARG A 26 10.38 -17.68 2.12
C ARG A 26 10.37 -16.90 3.42
N ARG A 27 10.52 -17.62 4.53
CA ARG A 27 10.83 -17.02 5.84
C ARG A 27 12.19 -16.32 5.75
N GLY A 28 12.26 -15.04 6.13
CA GLY A 28 13.52 -14.31 6.20
C GLY A 28 14.52 -15.06 7.08
N LYS A 29 15.72 -15.34 6.54
CA LYS A 29 16.77 -16.00 7.33
C LYS A 29 17.19 -15.07 8.47
N ARG A 30 17.14 -15.59 9.70
CA ARG A 30 17.59 -14.90 10.91
C ARG A 30 19.09 -14.66 10.79
N ALA A 31 19.53 -13.41 10.82
CA ALA A 31 20.93 -13.07 10.98
C ALA A 31 21.16 -12.65 12.44
N PHE A 32 22.01 -13.38 13.15
CA PHE A 32 22.54 -13.01 14.47
C PHE A 32 21.51 -12.75 15.59
N GLY A 33 20.39 -13.47 15.64
CA GLY A 33 19.44 -13.39 16.78
C GLY A 33 18.69 -12.05 16.93
N VAL A 34 19.06 -11.04 16.14
CA VAL A 34 18.34 -9.78 15.99
C VAL A 34 17.20 -10.01 15.01
N LEU A 35 15.96 -9.72 15.41
CA LEU A 35 14.82 -9.66 14.51
C LEU A 35 15.15 -8.69 13.38
N LYS A 36 15.48 -9.21 12.20
CA LYS A 36 15.51 -8.38 11.00
C LYS A 36 14.06 -7.97 10.76
N THR A 37 13.74 -6.71 11.05
CA THR A 37 12.46 -6.04 10.76
C THR A 37 12.27 -5.85 9.25
N THR A 38 12.58 -6.88 8.46
CA THR A 38 12.24 -6.89 7.04
C THR A 38 10.80 -7.33 6.94
N ASN A 39 9.97 -6.55 6.26
CA ASN A 39 8.56 -6.86 6.03
C ASN A 39 8.46 -8.30 5.49
N GLU A 40 7.78 -9.17 6.24
CA GLU A 40 7.53 -10.55 5.79
C GLU A 40 6.31 -10.53 4.88
N TYR A 41 6.43 -11.07 3.67
CA TYR A 41 5.33 -11.18 2.73
C TYR A 41 4.82 -12.61 2.68
N VAL A 42 3.54 -12.79 2.38
CA VAL A 42 2.88 -14.07 2.10
C VAL A 42 2.00 -13.86 0.87
N GLY A 43 1.74 -14.88 0.08
CA GLY A 43 1.04 -14.68 -1.18
C GLY A 43 0.54 -15.95 -1.83
N VAL A 44 -0.48 -15.79 -2.66
CA VAL A 44 -1.08 -16.84 -3.47
C VAL A 44 -0.73 -16.54 -4.92
N VAL A 45 -0.26 -17.56 -5.63
CA VAL A 45 0.12 -17.47 -7.04
C VAL A 45 -0.83 -18.34 -7.84
N GLY A 46 -1.55 -17.73 -8.78
CA GLY A 46 -2.39 -18.40 -9.78
C GLY A 46 -1.69 -18.45 -11.15
N PRO A 47 -2.40 -18.91 -12.20
CA PRO A 47 -1.79 -19.18 -13.52
C PRO A 47 -1.15 -17.96 -14.21
N ARG A 48 -1.65 -16.75 -13.94
CA ARG A 48 -1.14 -15.49 -14.52
C ARG A 48 -1.19 -14.32 -13.54
N GLU A 49 -1.54 -14.59 -12.30
CA GLU A 49 -1.80 -13.55 -11.29
C GLU A 49 -1.21 -13.98 -9.97
N PHE A 50 -0.85 -13.01 -9.14
CA PHE A 50 -0.38 -13.26 -7.80
C PHE A 50 -0.90 -12.20 -6.85
N GLU A 51 -1.05 -12.56 -5.59
CA GLU A 51 -1.51 -11.67 -4.53
C GLU A 51 -0.47 -11.70 -3.42
N ILE A 52 -0.11 -10.52 -2.91
CA ILE A 52 0.91 -10.33 -1.88
C ILE A 52 0.27 -9.61 -0.71
N TRP A 53 0.45 -10.18 0.48
CA TRP A 53 0.10 -9.60 1.77
C TRP A 53 1.33 -9.47 2.65
N GLU A 54 1.38 -8.43 3.46
CA GLU A 54 2.38 -8.31 4.51
C GLU A 54 1.91 -9.04 5.80
N ARG A 55 2.72 -9.98 6.28
CA ARG A 55 2.41 -10.89 7.39
C ARG A 55 2.26 -10.18 8.73
N GLN A 56 2.99 -9.09 8.94
CA GLN A 56 3.00 -8.35 10.21
C GLN A 56 1.85 -7.32 10.34
N LYS A 57 0.77 -7.49 9.57
CA LYS A 57 -0.48 -6.72 9.65
C LYS A 57 -0.40 -5.25 9.20
N ARG A 58 0.72 -4.80 8.62
CA ARG A 58 0.71 -3.55 7.84
C ARG A 58 -0.08 -3.82 6.56
N ALA A 59 -1.00 -2.92 6.25
CA ALA A 59 -2.11 -3.12 5.31
C ALA A 59 -1.69 -3.19 3.82
N ILE A 60 -0.53 -3.75 3.51
CA ILE A 60 -0.08 -3.92 2.14
C ILE A 60 -0.74 -5.16 1.57
N HIS A 61 -1.74 -4.90 0.73
CA HIS A 61 -2.33 -5.88 -0.17
C HIS A 61 -2.07 -5.40 -1.60
N ALA A 62 -1.27 -6.16 -2.35
CA ALA A 62 -1.04 -5.94 -3.76
C ALA A 62 -1.44 -7.16 -4.58
N ARG A 63 -2.02 -6.92 -5.75
CA ARG A 63 -2.28 -7.95 -6.76
C ARG A 63 -1.47 -7.63 -7.98
N GLY A 64 -0.74 -8.62 -8.45
CA GLY A 64 -0.01 -8.53 -9.69
C GLY A 64 -0.52 -9.50 -10.75
N ARG A 65 -0.18 -9.17 -12.00
CA ARG A 65 -0.47 -9.96 -13.19
C ARG A 65 0.82 -10.09 -14.00
N VAL A 66 1.02 -11.27 -14.57
CA VAL A 66 2.16 -11.60 -15.42
C VAL A 66 1.64 -11.92 -16.81
N GLU A 67 2.02 -11.11 -17.78
CA GLU A 67 1.66 -11.30 -19.18
C GLU A 67 2.89 -11.64 -20.02
N ALA A 68 2.69 -12.39 -21.11
CA ALA A 68 3.76 -12.63 -22.06
C ALA A 68 4.06 -11.34 -22.84
N ALA A 69 5.34 -11.03 -23.00
CA ALA A 69 5.82 -9.89 -23.79
C ALA A 69 6.85 -10.37 -24.82
N GLN A 70 7.10 -9.57 -25.87
CA GLN A 70 7.98 -9.94 -27.00
C GLN A 70 9.38 -10.43 -26.59
N ARG A 71 9.88 -10.02 -25.40
CA ARG A 71 11.22 -10.40 -24.90
C ARG A 71 11.19 -11.03 -23.49
N GLY A 72 10.06 -11.60 -23.06
CA GLY A 72 9.92 -12.24 -21.75
C GLY A 72 8.52 -12.07 -21.18
N SER A 73 8.40 -11.36 -20.06
CA SER A 73 7.14 -11.14 -19.38
C SER A 73 6.98 -9.69 -18.93
N ARG A 74 5.75 -9.17 -19.02
CA ARG A 74 5.36 -7.91 -18.43
C ARG A 74 4.69 -8.17 -17.09
N LEU A 75 5.25 -7.59 -16.03
CA LEU A 75 4.71 -7.66 -14.69
C LEU A 75 3.94 -6.37 -14.42
N GLU A 76 2.67 -6.48 -14.04
CA GLU A 76 1.87 -5.34 -13.61
C GLU A 76 1.41 -5.57 -12.18
N VAL A 77 1.57 -4.57 -11.30
CA VAL A 77 1.17 -4.67 -9.90
C VAL A 77 0.28 -3.49 -9.53
N SER A 78 -0.84 -3.82 -8.89
CA SER A 78 -1.84 -2.87 -8.41
C SER A 78 -2.01 -3.02 -6.90
N PHE A 79 -2.02 -1.89 -6.19
CA PHE A 79 -2.41 -1.88 -4.78
C PHE A 79 -3.93 -2.09 -4.68
N ILE A 80 -4.34 -3.04 -3.86
CA ILE A 80 -5.75 -3.27 -3.57
C ILE A 80 -6.06 -2.68 -2.21
N THR A 81 -6.68 -1.51 -2.21
CA THR A 81 -7.42 -1.03 -1.03
C THR A 81 -8.80 -1.69 -1.02
N PRO A 82 -9.14 -2.50 -0.01
CA PRO A 82 -10.45 -3.15 0.09
C PRO A 82 -11.58 -2.13 -0.01
N ALA A 83 -12.68 -2.49 -0.68
CA ALA A 83 -13.83 -1.60 -0.84
C ALA A 83 -14.36 -1.10 0.50
N ARG A 84 -14.41 -1.98 1.51
CA ARG A 84 -14.80 -1.65 2.89
C ARG A 84 -13.92 -0.54 3.49
N THR A 85 -12.61 -0.63 3.31
CA THR A 85 -11.66 0.38 3.79
C THR A 85 -11.87 1.72 3.08
N ARG A 86 -12.11 1.71 1.77
CA ARG A 86 -12.44 2.95 1.03
C ARG A 86 -13.71 3.59 1.56
N VAL A 87 -14.77 2.80 1.76
CA VAL A 87 -16.05 3.29 2.31
C VAL A 87 -15.86 3.89 3.70
N LEU A 88 -15.17 3.18 4.60
CA LEU A 88 -14.93 3.68 5.97
C LEU A 88 -14.13 4.99 5.98
N VAL A 89 -13.09 5.08 5.16
CA VAL A 89 -12.29 6.32 5.04
C VAL A 89 -13.14 7.46 4.46
N SER A 90 -13.93 7.19 3.42
CA SER A 90 -14.85 8.19 2.86
C SER A 90 -15.87 8.67 3.88
N VAL A 91 -16.51 7.75 4.61
CA VAL A 91 -17.47 8.06 5.67
C VAL A 91 -16.82 8.92 6.75
N PHE A 92 -15.61 8.57 7.19
CA PHE A 92 -14.86 9.35 8.16
C PHE A 92 -14.65 10.80 7.69
N TYR A 93 -14.17 11.00 6.46
CA TYR A 93 -13.94 12.35 5.93
C TYR A 93 -15.24 13.13 5.71
N VAL A 94 -16.33 12.48 5.28
CA VAL A 94 -17.65 13.12 5.14
C VAL A 94 -18.17 13.57 6.50
N LEU A 95 -18.14 12.69 7.51
CA LEU A 95 -18.56 13.04 8.86
C LEU A 95 -17.69 14.16 9.44
N TYR A 96 -16.38 14.09 9.24
CA TYR A 96 -15.45 15.14 9.64
C TYR A 96 -15.80 16.48 9.00
N ALA A 97 -16.04 16.51 7.68
CA ALA A 97 -16.41 17.73 6.97
C ALA A 97 -17.76 18.30 7.43
N LEU A 98 -18.76 17.44 7.69
CA LEU A 98 -20.06 17.85 8.23
C LEU A 98 -19.93 18.45 9.63
N VAL A 99 -19.12 17.85 10.50
CA VAL A 99 -18.84 18.38 11.85
C VAL A 99 -18.11 19.71 11.76
N ALA A 100 -17.07 19.81 10.92
CA ALA A 100 -16.32 21.05 10.72
C ALA A 100 -17.20 22.18 10.17
N ALA A 101 -18.05 21.88 9.19
CA ALA A 101 -19.02 22.84 8.64
C ALA A 101 -20.09 23.23 9.66
N GLY A 102 -20.59 22.28 10.46
CA GLY A 102 -21.55 22.53 11.54
C GLY A 102 -20.99 23.43 12.64
N ILE A 103 -19.70 23.30 12.97
CA ILE A 103 -18.99 24.21 13.88
C ILE A 103 -18.84 25.60 13.24
N ALA A 104 -18.42 25.66 11.97
CA ALA A 104 -18.19 26.93 11.28
C ALA A 104 -19.46 27.74 10.98
N THR A 105 -20.63 27.08 10.90
CA THR A 105 -21.92 27.72 10.57
C THR A 105 -22.78 28.04 11.79
N ARG A 106 -22.44 27.58 13.00
CA ARG A 106 -23.09 28.06 14.22
C ARG A 106 -22.77 29.54 14.43
N GLN A 107 -23.76 30.31 14.88
CA GLN A 107 -23.50 31.67 15.40
C GLN A 107 -22.37 31.58 16.42
N PRO A 108 -21.37 32.48 16.37
CA PRO A 108 -20.19 32.38 17.22
C PRO A 108 -20.63 32.36 18.68
N ASP A 109 -20.58 31.17 19.28
CA ASP A 109 -20.75 30.98 20.70
C ASP A 109 -19.54 31.69 21.36
N PRO A 110 -19.73 32.67 22.25
CA PRO A 110 -18.62 33.42 22.85
C PRO A 110 -17.65 32.53 23.65
N THR A 111 -18.01 31.27 23.89
CA THR A 111 -17.18 30.26 24.54
C THR A 111 -16.27 29.49 23.58
N VAL A 112 -16.60 29.43 22.28
CA VAL A 112 -15.80 28.70 21.27
C VAL A 112 -14.88 29.69 20.56
N SER A 113 -13.62 29.70 21.02
CA SER A 113 -12.56 30.56 20.47
C SER A 113 -12.19 30.15 19.05
N VAL A 114 -11.80 31.13 18.20
CA VAL A 114 -11.20 30.91 16.87
C VAL A 114 -10.00 29.94 16.95
N GLN A 115 -9.33 29.86 18.10
CA GLN A 115 -8.25 28.90 18.35
C GLN A 115 -8.74 27.44 18.39
N GLU A 116 -9.93 27.14 18.92
CA GLU A 116 -10.44 25.77 19.01
C GLU A 116 -10.80 25.21 17.63
N VAL A 117 -11.34 26.06 16.75
CA VAL A 117 -11.59 25.73 15.34
C VAL A 117 -10.26 25.48 14.62
N ALA A 118 -9.26 26.35 14.82
CA ALA A 118 -7.93 26.18 14.24
C ALA A 118 -7.25 24.89 14.71
N VAL A 119 -7.34 24.55 16.00
CA VAL A 119 -6.78 23.31 16.56
C VAL A 119 -7.44 22.08 15.93
N SER A 120 -8.75 22.10 15.71
CA SER A 120 -9.48 21.00 15.07
C SER A 120 -9.04 20.77 13.63
N VAL A 121 -8.90 21.85 12.85
CA VAL A 121 -8.41 21.81 11.47
C VAL A 121 -6.97 21.31 11.41
N VAL A 122 -6.09 21.81 12.28
CA VAL A 122 -4.69 21.36 12.37
C VAL A 122 -4.64 19.87 12.75
N GLY A 123 -5.45 19.43 13.72
CA GLY A 123 -5.55 18.03 14.12
C GLY A 123 -5.92 17.11 12.95
N ALA A 124 -6.89 17.51 12.13
CA ALA A 124 -7.26 16.73 10.96
C ALA A 124 -6.22 16.74 9.85
N LEU A 125 -5.52 17.86 9.63
CA LEU A 125 -4.40 17.92 8.70
C LEU A 125 -3.25 17.00 9.15
N VAL A 126 -2.97 16.94 10.46
CA VAL A 126 -1.98 16.02 11.03
C VAL A 126 -2.40 14.56 10.81
N ILE A 127 -3.66 14.21 11.11
CA ILE A 127 -4.18 12.86 10.88
C ILE A 127 -4.09 12.49 9.39
N ALA A 128 -4.55 13.38 8.50
CA ALA A 128 -4.46 13.18 7.06
C ALA A 128 -3.00 12.99 6.63
N GLY A 129 -2.08 13.80 7.15
CA GLY A 129 -0.64 13.68 6.91
C GLY A 129 -0.07 12.33 7.35
N ILE A 130 -0.45 11.82 8.52
CA ILE A 130 -0.03 10.50 9.02
C ILE A 130 -0.53 9.39 8.09
N PHE A 131 -1.80 9.43 7.67
CA PHE A 131 -2.36 8.43 6.75
C PHE A 131 -1.71 8.49 5.37
N VAL A 132 -1.50 9.68 4.81
CA VAL A 132 -0.85 9.87 3.51
C VAL A 132 0.61 9.42 3.58
N GLY A 133 1.35 9.85 4.61
CA GLY A 133 2.74 9.46 4.81
C GLY A 133 2.90 7.95 5.00
N GLY A 134 2.03 7.34 5.81
CA GLY A 134 1.99 5.88 6.00
C GLY A 134 1.70 5.14 4.69
N ALA A 135 0.73 5.61 3.90
CA ALA A 135 0.42 5.03 2.60
C ALA A 135 1.58 5.17 1.60
N GLN A 136 2.27 6.32 1.58
CA GLN A 136 3.45 6.53 0.73
C GLN A 136 4.61 5.64 1.14
N SER A 137 4.89 5.51 2.44
CA SER A 137 5.94 4.62 2.95
C SER A 137 5.66 3.17 2.55
N GLN A 138 4.42 2.70 2.73
CA GLN A 138 4.02 1.35 2.33
C GLN A 138 4.20 1.09 0.83
N ARG A 139 3.84 2.08 -0.02
CA ARG A 139 4.05 1.98 -1.47
C ARG A 139 5.53 1.92 -1.83
N LYS A 140 6.36 2.70 -1.14
CA LYS A 140 7.82 2.72 -1.33
C LYS A 140 8.44 1.37 -0.92
N ASP A 141 8.05 0.83 0.22
CA ASP A 141 8.57 -0.45 0.73
C ASP A 141 8.21 -1.61 -0.21
N LEU A 142 6.96 -1.68 -0.69
CA LEU A 142 6.58 -2.71 -1.65
C LEU A 142 7.31 -2.54 -2.99
N ARG A 143 7.47 -1.30 -3.47
CA ARG A 143 8.23 -1.03 -4.69
C ARG A 143 9.67 -1.50 -4.54
N ALA A 144 10.33 -1.16 -3.43
CA ALA A 144 11.69 -1.60 -3.14
C ALA A 144 11.79 -3.14 -3.10
N PHE A 145 10.81 -3.82 -2.50
CA PHE A 145 10.75 -5.28 -2.48
C PHE A 145 10.64 -5.88 -3.88
N LEU A 146 9.77 -5.34 -4.75
CA LEU A 146 9.62 -5.81 -6.13
C LEU A 146 10.86 -5.53 -6.97
N GLU A 147 11.47 -4.35 -6.78
CA GLU A 147 12.71 -3.98 -7.46
C GLU A 147 13.87 -4.88 -7.03
N GLU A 148 14.03 -5.16 -5.74
CA GLU A 148 15.03 -6.12 -5.23
C GLU A 148 14.77 -7.53 -5.78
N MET A 149 13.52 -7.98 -5.84
CA MET A 149 13.17 -9.32 -6.32
C MET A 149 13.59 -9.57 -7.76
N PHE A 150 13.50 -8.53 -8.61
CA PHE A 150 13.74 -8.63 -10.05
C PHE A 150 14.98 -7.90 -10.53
N ALA A 151 15.80 -7.34 -9.64
CA ALA A 151 17.00 -6.57 -9.99
C ALA A 151 17.90 -7.30 -11.01
N ASP A 152 18.10 -8.61 -10.84
CA ASP A 152 19.01 -9.40 -11.67
C ASP A 152 18.46 -9.78 -13.06
N VAL A 153 17.18 -9.52 -13.31
CA VAL A 153 16.46 -9.97 -14.53
C VAL A 153 15.71 -8.82 -15.21
N ARG A 154 15.77 -7.63 -14.60
CA ARG A 154 15.40 -6.37 -15.23
C ARG A 154 16.42 -6.10 -16.34
N ARG A 155 15.92 -5.78 -17.53
CA ARG A 155 16.75 -5.24 -18.61
C ARG A 155 16.66 -3.72 -18.61
#